data_AF-A0A6A0H7W1-F1
#
_entry.id   AF-A0A6A0H7W1-F1
#
_cell.length_a   1.000
_cell.length_b   1.000
_cell.length_c   1.000
_cell.angle_alpha   90.00
_cell.angle_beta   90.00
_cell.angle_gamma   90.00
#
_symmetry.space_group_name_H-M   'P 1'
#
loop_
_entity.id
_entity.type
_entity.pdbx_description
1 polymer ?
#
loop_
_entity_poly.entity_id
_entity_poly.type
_entity_poly.pdbx_seq_one_letter_code
_entity_poly.pdbx_strand_id
1 'polypeptide(L)'
;MRLDEVRVPYHQVSGVRVRLECPFILEGEELYSVKWYRGAHEFFRYVPADTQYRMQNFDLPGVKVDTTASDARVVELLPVSLQSSGSYKCEVSADNPSFYTTSQSANMLVVEPPAEAPVITGLKERYGKDEYVNATCISYKSRPAASLTWYINQKQVSKENVPLFTEKLTRNNRE
;
A
#
# COMPACT_ATOMS: atom_id res chain seq x y z
N MET A 1 10.00 20.99 20.46
CA MET A 1 9.69 19.64 19.94
C MET A 1 10.09 19.50 18.49
N ARG A 2 10.53 18.30 18.11
CA ARG A 2 10.89 17.88 16.75
C ARG A 2 10.13 16.61 16.35
N LEU A 3 9.69 16.55 15.11
CA LEU A 3 9.21 15.32 14.46
C LEU A 3 10.32 14.77 13.55
N ASP A 4 10.67 13.50 13.76
CA ASP A 4 11.55 12.76 12.88
C ASP A 4 10.77 12.14 11.72
N GLU A 5 11.47 11.55 10.76
CA GLU A 5 10.86 10.97 9.58
C GLU A 5 9.74 9.97 9.90
N VAL A 6 8.52 10.32 9.51
CA VAL A 6 7.34 9.45 9.60
C VAL A 6 7.53 8.24 8.70
N ARG A 7 7.39 7.04 9.29
CA ARG A 7 7.64 5.78 8.58
C ARG A 7 6.33 5.10 8.25
N VAL A 8 6.05 5.04 6.95
CA VAL A 8 4.91 4.34 6.36
C VAL A 8 5.44 3.44 5.25
N PRO A 9 5.26 2.11 5.34
CA PRO A 9 5.71 1.21 4.30
C PRO A 9 5.08 1.53 2.94
N TYR A 10 5.91 1.86 1.95
CA TYR A 10 5.41 2.39 0.68
C TYR A 10 4.65 1.37 -0.17
N HIS A 11 5.15 0.12 -0.27
CA HIS A 11 4.50 -0.96 -1.03
C HIS A 11 4.02 -2.05 -0.10
N GLN A 12 2.72 -2.34 -0.09
CA GLN A 12 2.13 -3.38 0.75
C GLN A 12 1.24 -4.31 -0.09
N VAL A 13 1.20 -5.58 0.30
CA VAL A 13 0.28 -6.56 -0.31
C VAL A 13 -1.04 -6.55 0.47
N SER A 14 -2.16 -6.60 -0.23
CA SER A 14 -3.49 -6.72 0.38
C SER A 14 -3.55 -7.92 1.35
N GLY A 15 -4.15 -7.74 2.51
CA GLY A 15 -4.32 -8.78 3.53
C GLY A 15 -3.25 -8.82 4.63
N VAL A 16 -2.22 -7.97 4.57
CA VAL A 16 -1.17 -7.90 5.60
C VAL A 16 -1.43 -6.80 6.64
N ARG A 17 -0.97 -6.99 7.87
CA ARG A 17 -0.93 -5.92 8.88
C ARG A 17 0.17 -4.92 8.55
N VAL A 18 0.00 -3.66 8.93
CA VAL A 18 0.94 -2.59 8.62
C VAL A 18 1.24 -1.76 9.86
N ARG A 19 2.52 -1.58 10.14
CA ARG A 19 3.01 -0.74 11.22
C ARG A 19 3.32 0.67 10.71
N LEU A 20 2.71 1.69 11.32
CA LEU A 20 2.99 3.09 11.07
C LEU A 20 3.78 3.67 12.24
N GLU A 21 4.87 4.39 11.98
CA GLU A 21 5.70 4.98 13.04
C GLU A 21 5.78 6.50 12.90
N CYS A 22 5.57 7.19 14.02
CA CYS A 22 5.69 8.62 14.18
C CYS A 22 6.71 8.95 15.28
N PRO A 23 8.01 8.87 14.97
CA PRO A 23 9.06 9.21 15.91
C PRO A 23 9.13 10.72 16.15
N PHE A 24 8.99 11.18 17.39
CA PHE A 24 9.15 12.59 17.78
C PHE A 24 9.91 12.75 19.10
N ILE A 25 10.47 13.94 19.33
CA ILE A 25 11.18 14.32 20.56
C ILE A 25 10.58 15.60 21.10
N LEU A 26 10.15 15.59 22.37
CA LEU A 26 9.42 16.72 22.97
C LEU A 26 10.30 17.89 23.39
N GLU A 27 11.61 17.69 23.59
CA GLU A 27 12.58 18.76 23.93
C GLU A 27 12.18 19.62 25.15
N GLY A 28 11.60 18.98 26.17
CA GLY A 28 11.15 19.64 27.41
C GLY A 28 9.69 20.08 27.39
N GLU A 29 8.98 19.90 26.27
CA GLU A 29 7.54 20.14 26.19
C GLU A 29 6.73 18.93 26.69
N GLU A 30 5.47 19.17 27.10
CA GLU A 30 4.51 18.10 27.38
C GLU A 30 3.71 17.76 26.12
N LEU A 31 3.40 16.48 25.93
CA LEU A 31 2.62 16.02 24.77
C LEU A 31 1.13 16.30 25.01
N TYR A 32 0.51 17.07 24.12
CA TYR A 32 -0.94 17.26 24.12
C TYR A 32 -1.64 16.15 23.34
N SER A 33 -1.24 15.90 22.08
CA SER A 33 -1.84 14.84 21.28
C SER A 33 -0.96 14.35 20.14
N VAL A 34 -1.17 13.09 19.74
CA VAL A 34 -0.69 12.55 18.45
C VAL A 34 -1.91 12.13 17.65
N LYS A 35 -1.98 12.54 16.38
CA LYS A 35 -3.08 12.20 15.47
C LYS A 35 -2.56 11.62 14.19
N TRP A 36 -3.27 10.63 13.67
CA TRP A 36 -3.03 10.07 12.36
C TRP A 36 -4.21 10.29 11.42
N TYR A 37 -3.87 10.66 10.20
CA TYR A 37 -4.80 10.92 9.11
C TYR A 37 -4.47 10.07 7.90
N ARG A 38 -5.48 9.61 7.17
CA ARG A 38 -5.34 9.15 5.79
C ARG A 38 -6.05 10.15 4.88
N GLY A 39 -5.27 10.86 4.06
CA GLY A 39 -5.72 12.07 3.38
C GLY A 39 -6.12 13.13 4.42
N ALA A 40 -7.37 13.59 4.37
CA ALA A 40 -7.91 14.57 5.31
C ALA A 40 -8.67 13.95 6.50
N HIS A 41 -8.84 12.62 6.53
CA HIS A 41 -9.69 11.97 7.54
C HIS A 41 -8.83 11.42 8.68
N GLU A 42 -9.10 11.90 9.89
CA GLU A 42 -8.53 11.36 11.12
C GLU A 42 -9.05 9.93 11.32
N PHE A 43 -8.16 9.01 11.65
CA PHE A 43 -8.53 7.63 11.97
C PHE A 43 -8.00 7.16 13.32
N PHE A 44 -7.04 7.88 13.90
CA PHE A 44 -6.48 7.58 15.21
C PHE A 44 -6.01 8.84 15.94
N ARG A 45 -6.18 8.85 17.26
CA ARG A 45 -5.73 9.89 18.17
C ARG A 45 -5.23 9.30 19.48
N TYR A 46 -4.11 9.82 19.96
CA TYR A 46 -3.58 9.61 21.30
C TYR A 46 -3.60 10.92 22.08
N VAL A 47 -4.23 10.95 23.28
CA VAL A 47 -4.27 12.10 24.20
C VAL A 47 -3.79 11.63 25.58
N PRO A 48 -2.55 11.96 26.01
CA PRO A 48 -2.01 11.46 27.28
C PRO A 48 -2.77 11.96 28.51
N ALA A 49 -3.36 13.15 28.45
CA ALA A 49 -4.11 13.74 29.56
C ALA A 49 -5.48 13.08 29.79
N ASP A 50 -6.07 12.44 28.76
CA ASP A 50 -7.34 11.74 28.88
C ASP A 50 -7.12 10.36 29.51
N THR A 51 -7.24 10.27 30.84
CA THR A 51 -6.97 9.03 31.57
C THR A 51 -7.95 7.90 31.27
N GLN A 52 -9.13 8.20 30.71
CA GLN A 52 -10.17 7.20 30.43
C GLN A 52 -10.09 6.72 28.97
N TYR A 53 -9.80 7.61 28.03
CA TYR A 53 -9.77 7.33 26.59
C TYR A 53 -8.51 7.86 25.93
N ARG A 54 -7.34 7.46 26.44
CA ARG A 54 -6.02 7.84 25.90
C ARG A 54 -5.90 7.57 24.41
N MET A 55 -6.47 6.47 23.92
CA MET A 55 -6.48 6.08 22.51
C MET A 55 -7.91 6.08 21.97
N GLN A 56 -8.10 6.79 20.86
CA GLN A 56 -9.36 6.89 20.15
C GLN A 56 -9.13 6.51 18.69
N ASN A 57 -10.00 5.68 18.14
CA ASN A 57 -10.01 5.31 16.73
C ASN A 57 -11.32 5.75 16.09
N PHE A 58 -11.25 6.21 14.85
CA PHE A 58 -12.40 6.69 14.08
C PHE A 58 -12.60 5.83 12.85
N ASP A 59 -13.87 5.57 12.51
CA ASP A 59 -14.20 4.72 11.38
C ASP A 59 -13.77 5.36 10.07
N LEU A 60 -12.91 4.65 9.33
CA LEU A 60 -12.49 5.06 8.00
C LEU A 60 -12.42 3.84 7.09
N PRO A 61 -13.17 3.79 5.97
CA PRO A 61 -13.13 2.67 5.05
C PRO A 61 -11.70 2.34 4.59
N GLY A 62 -11.35 1.06 4.70
CA GLY A 62 -10.01 0.56 4.37
C GLY A 62 -8.96 0.73 5.46
N VAL A 63 -9.23 1.45 6.55
CA VAL A 63 -8.27 1.62 7.67
C VAL A 63 -8.91 1.11 8.94
N LYS A 64 -8.27 0.12 9.57
CA LYS A 64 -8.72 -0.42 10.86
C LYS A 64 -7.51 -0.51 11.77
N VAL A 65 -7.61 0.08 12.97
CA VAL A 65 -6.51 0.14 13.93
C VAL A 65 -6.61 -1.04 14.90
N ASP A 66 -5.48 -1.69 15.17
CA ASP A 66 -5.33 -2.61 16.30
C ASP A 66 -4.86 -1.82 17.53
N THR A 67 -5.81 -1.42 18.38
CA THR A 67 -5.54 -0.62 19.57
C THR A 67 -4.74 -1.37 20.64
N THR A 68 -4.66 -2.70 20.56
CA THR A 68 -3.86 -3.51 21.49
C THR A 68 -2.37 -3.49 21.15
N ALA A 69 -2.04 -3.14 19.91
CA ALA A 69 -0.68 -3.06 19.38
C ALA A 69 -0.28 -1.63 18.97
N SER A 70 -1.04 -0.62 19.43
CA SER A 70 -0.81 0.79 19.12
C SER A 70 -0.55 1.61 20.39
N ASP A 71 0.14 2.73 20.23
CA ASP A 71 0.45 3.71 21.26
C ASP A 71 0.62 5.13 20.67
N ALA A 72 1.26 6.04 21.39
CA ALA A 72 1.48 7.41 20.94
C ALA A 72 2.42 7.53 19.73
N ARG A 73 3.33 6.58 19.53
CA ARG A 73 4.39 6.62 18.49
C ARG A 73 4.13 5.63 17.37
N VAL A 74 3.40 4.56 17.66
CA VAL A 74 3.19 3.44 16.75
C VAL A 74 1.70 3.20 16.59
N VAL A 75 1.24 3.08 15.35
CA VAL A 75 -0.12 2.64 15.05
C VAL A 75 -0.06 1.39 14.19
N GLU A 76 -0.60 0.30 14.71
CA GLU A 76 -0.72 -0.97 13.98
C GLU A 76 -2.06 -1.00 13.26
N LEU A 77 -2.03 -1.15 11.94
CA LEU A 77 -3.21 -1.39 11.13
C LEU A 77 -3.48 -2.90 11.05
N LEU A 78 -4.74 -3.28 11.25
CA LEU A 78 -5.26 -4.59 10.85
C LEU A 78 -5.12 -4.79 9.33
N PRO A 79 -5.29 -6.03 8.82
CA PRO A 79 -5.08 -6.36 7.41
C PRO A 79 -5.57 -5.30 6.41
N VAL A 80 -4.64 -4.71 5.67
CA VAL A 80 -4.91 -3.63 4.72
C VAL A 80 -5.55 -4.16 3.44
N SER A 81 -6.19 -3.27 2.68
CA SER A 81 -6.82 -3.56 1.40
C SER A 81 -6.42 -2.49 0.38
N LEU A 82 -6.84 -2.66 -0.88
CA LEU A 82 -6.63 -1.64 -1.92
C LEU A 82 -7.12 -0.24 -1.50
N GLN A 83 -8.19 -0.16 -0.70
CA GLN A 83 -8.76 1.10 -0.20
C GLN A 83 -7.87 1.79 0.84
N SER A 84 -6.95 1.05 1.47
CA SER A 84 -5.98 1.59 2.42
C SER A 84 -4.89 2.41 1.73
N SER A 85 -4.77 2.37 0.40
CA SER A 85 -3.80 3.20 -0.32
C SER A 85 -4.09 4.70 -0.12
N GLY A 86 -3.03 5.49 -0.02
CA GLY A 86 -3.13 6.95 0.12
C GLY A 86 -1.98 7.56 0.90
N SER A 87 -2.11 8.86 1.15
CA SER A 87 -1.19 9.63 2.00
C SER A 87 -1.57 9.48 3.46
N TYR A 88 -0.62 9.13 4.30
CA TYR A 88 -0.76 9.00 5.74
C TYR A 88 0.05 10.11 6.42
N LYS A 89 -0.62 10.92 7.23
CA LYS A 89 -0.02 12.05 7.96
C LYS A 89 -0.03 11.76 9.45
N CYS A 90 1.12 11.88 10.10
CA CYS A 90 1.18 12.01 11.55
C CYS A 90 1.28 13.49 11.94
N GLU A 91 0.52 13.90 12.94
CA GLU A 91 0.55 15.24 13.52
C GLU A 91 0.76 15.14 15.04
N VAL A 92 1.73 15.86 15.56
CA VAL A 92 2.10 15.86 16.98
C VAL A 92 1.97 17.29 17.49
N SER A 93 1.24 17.45 18.60
CA SER A 93 1.02 18.74 19.26
C SER A 93 1.53 18.69 20.70
N ALA A 94 2.30 19.71 21.08
CA ALA A 94 2.69 19.99 22.46
C ALA A 94 1.57 20.72 23.22
N ASP A 95 1.59 20.64 24.54
CA ASP A 95 0.67 21.32 25.44
C ASP A 95 1.13 22.76 25.77
N ASN A 96 0.38 23.45 26.63
CA ASN A 96 0.71 24.76 27.19
C ASN A 96 2.17 24.77 27.70
N PRO A 97 2.98 25.80 27.39
CA PRO A 97 2.61 27.09 26.78
C PRO A 97 2.82 27.23 25.28
N SER A 98 3.56 26.33 24.64
CA SER A 98 3.94 26.54 23.25
C SER A 98 2.81 26.24 22.28
N PHE A 99 1.94 25.26 22.61
CA PHE A 99 0.95 24.70 21.69
C PHE A 99 1.55 24.31 20.33
N TYR A 100 2.85 24.04 20.31
CA TYR A 100 3.60 23.81 19.08
C TYR A 100 3.09 22.54 18.40
N THR A 101 2.83 22.62 17.09
CA THR A 101 2.32 21.49 16.31
C THR A 101 3.18 21.27 15.08
N THR A 102 3.54 20.02 14.83
CA THR A 102 4.32 19.60 13.66
C THR A 102 3.70 18.37 13.03
N SER A 103 3.87 18.20 11.72
CA SER A 103 3.32 17.05 11.01
C SER A 103 4.16 16.67 9.79
N GLN A 104 4.10 15.40 9.42
CA GLN A 104 4.74 14.89 8.21
C GLN A 104 3.88 13.77 7.62
N SER A 105 3.97 13.62 6.30
CA SER A 105 3.20 12.65 5.54
C SER A 105 4.10 11.69 4.77
N ALA A 106 3.67 10.45 4.66
CA ALA A 106 4.25 9.44 3.78
C ALA A 106 3.14 8.64 3.09
N ASN A 107 3.42 8.12 1.90
CA ASN A 107 2.42 7.43 1.09
C ASN A 107 2.50 5.91 1.26
N MET A 108 1.35 5.24 1.23
CA MET A 108 1.24 3.79 1.11
C MET A 108 0.46 3.44 -0.16
N LEU A 109 0.98 2.46 -0.90
CA LEU A 109 0.33 1.82 -2.04
C LEU A 109 0.12 0.34 -1.71
N VAL A 110 -1.15 -0.06 -1.66
CA VAL A 110 -1.53 -1.46 -1.49
C VAL A 110 -1.81 -2.09 -2.85
N VAL A 111 -1.22 -3.26 -3.10
CA VAL A 111 -1.33 -4.01 -4.35
C VAL A 111 -1.90 -5.41 -4.10
N GLU A 112 -2.52 -5.96 -5.14
CA GLU A 112 -2.93 -7.36 -5.22
C GLU A 112 -2.15 -7.99 -6.38
N PRO A 113 -1.02 -8.68 -6.10
CA PRO A 113 -0.29 -9.38 -7.14
C PRO A 113 -1.11 -10.54 -7.71
N PRO A 114 -0.81 -11.02 -8.94
CA PRO A 114 -1.41 -12.25 -9.45
C PRO A 114 -1.19 -13.40 -8.48
N ALA A 115 -2.22 -14.21 -8.22
CA ALA A 115 -2.12 -15.36 -7.31
C ALA A 115 -1.15 -16.44 -7.82
N GLU A 116 -0.96 -16.52 -9.13
CA GLU A 116 -0.16 -17.52 -9.81
C GLU A 116 0.59 -16.89 -11.00
N ALA A 117 1.60 -17.63 -11.49
CA ALA A 117 2.33 -17.28 -12.70
C ALA A 117 1.40 -17.22 -13.93
N PRO A 118 1.72 -16.39 -14.94
CA PRO A 118 0.91 -16.33 -16.14
C PRO A 118 0.96 -17.67 -16.91
N VAL A 119 -0.14 -18.01 -17.57
CA VAL A 119 -0.26 -19.22 -18.38
C VAL A 119 0.01 -18.87 -19.84
N ILE A 120 0.83 -19.69 -20.50
CA ILE A 120 1.12 -19.54 -21.93
C ILE A 120 0.41 -20.66 -22.71
N THR A 121 -0.35 -20.28 -23.74
CA THR A 121 -1.08 -21.19 -24.63
C THR A 121 -0.76 -20.91 -26.10
N GLY A 122 -1.14 -21.83 -27.01
CA GLY A 122 -0.93 -21.68 -28.45
C GLY A 122 0.42 -22.17 -28.98
N LEU A 123 1.33 -22.59 -28.08
CA LEU A 123 2.64 -23.11 -28.47
C LEU A 123 2.56 -24.51 -29.09
N LYS A 124 3.37 -24.74 -30.13
CA LYS A 124 3.60 -26.05 -30.76
C LYS A 124 4.88 -26.69 -30.22
N GLU A 125 4.95 -28.02 -30.26
CA GLU A 125 6.17 -28.75 -29.88
C GLU A 125 7.36 -28.44 -30.79
N ARG A 126 7.10 -28.14 -32.07
CA ARG A 126 8.11 -27.86 -33.10
C ARG A 126 7.60 -26.76 -34.01
N TYR A 127 8.53 -25.91 -34.43
CA TYR A 127 8.31 -24.85 -35.42
C TYR A 127 9.26 -25.05 -36.60
N GLY A 128 8.75 -24.81 -37.80
CA GLY A 128 9.57 -24.75 -39.01
C GLY A 128 10.49 -23.52 -38.99
N LYS A 129 11.55 -23.56 -39.81
CA LYS A 129 12.36 -22.37 -40.06
C LYS A 129 11.46 -21.28 -40.68
N ASP A 130 11.60 -20.05 -40.19
CA ASP A 130 10.84 -18.88 -40.63
C ASP A 130 9.32 -18.94 -40.34
N GLU A 131 8.86 -19.90 -39.52
CA GLU A 131 7.48 -19.96 -39.03
C GLU A 131 7.24 -18.96 -37.91
N TYR A 132 6.09 -18.26 -37.97
CA TYR A 132 5.66 -17.37 -36.89
C TYR A 132 5.19 -18.15 -35.66
N VAL A 133 5.70 -17.77 -34.49
CA VAL A 133 5.21 -18.26 -33.21
C VAL A 133 4.01 -17.44 -32.77
N ASN A 134 2.82 -18.04 -32.77
CA ASN A 134 1.62 -17.45 -32.20
C ASN A 134 1.37 -18.05 -30.82
N ALA A 135 1.43 -17.23 -29.78
CA ALA A 135 1.22 -17.65 -28.41
C ALA A 135 0.47 -16.58 -27.62
N THR A 136 -0.34 -17.02 -26.66
CA THR A 136 -1.10 -16.15 -25.78
C THR A 136 -0.58 -16.29 -24.36
N CYS A 137 -0.27 -15.17 -23.70
CA CYS A 137 0.14 -15.13 -22.30
C CYS A 137 -0.97 -14.48 -21.49
N ILE A 138 -1.50 -15.20 -20.50
CA ILE A 138 -2.64 -14.78 -19.70
C ILE A 138 -2.19 -14.63 -18.25
N SER A 139 -2.26 -13.42 -17.71
CA SER A 139 -2.04 -13.18 -16.29
C SER A 139 -3.31 -13.41 -15.47
N TYR A 140 -3.15 -13.87 -14.23
CA TYR A 140 -4.22 -13.83 -13.26
C TYR A 140 -4.55 -12.39 -12.83
N LYS A 141 -5.76 -12.23 -12.29
CA LYS A 141 -6.25 -10.95 -11.80
C LYS A 141 -5.25 -10.32 -10.82
N SER A 142 -4.93 -9.06 -11.07
CA SER A 142 -4.03 -8.26 -10.25
C SER A 142 -4.47 -6.80 -10.21
N ARG A 143 -4.04 -6.08 -9.17
CA ARG A 143 -4.16 -4.63 -9.07
C ARG A 143 -2.86 -4.02 -8.54
N PRO A 144 -2.17 -3.14 -9.29
CA PRO A 144 -2.49 -2.72 -10.67
C PRO A 144 -2.40 -3.88 -11.67
N ALA A 145 -2.83 -3.65 -12.91
CA ALA A 145 -2.73 -4.67 -13.95
C ALA A 145 -1.28 -5.12 -14.14
N ALA A 146 -1.06 -6.44 -14.17
CA ALA A 146 0.26 -7.01 -14.37
C ALA A 146 0.88 -6.55 -15.70
N SER A 147 2.18 -6.27 -15.66
CA SER A 147 2.97 -6.03 -16.87
C SER A 147 3.57 -7.34 -17.36
N LEU A 148 3.17 -7.76 -18.56
CA LEU A 148 3.66 -8.99 -19.19
C LEU A 148 4.80 -8.68 -20.16
N THR A 149 5.85 -9.51 -20.13
CA THR A 149 7.00 -9.39 -21.03
C THR A 149 7.39 -10.77 -21.53
N TRP A 150 7.62 -10.90 -22.84
CA TRP A 150 8.02 -12.16 -23.47
C TRP A 150 9.53 -12.33 -23.50
N TYR A 151 9.97 -13.55 -23.20
CA TYR A 151 11.35 -13.99 -23.33
C TYR A 151 11.38 -15.29 -24.14
N ILE A 152 12.27 -15.37 -25.13
CA ILE A 152 12.54 -16.59 -25.89
C ILE A 152 14.00 -16.94 -25.64
N ASN A 153 14.25 -18.13 -25.07
CA ASN A 153 15.60 -18.57 -24.68
C ASN A 153 16.33 -17.50 -23.84
N GLN A 154 15.63 -16.94 -22.84
CA GLN A 154 16.11 -15.87 -21.94
C GLN A 154 16.41 -14.52 -22.61
N LYS A 155 16.22 -14.39 -23.92
CA LYS A 155 16.34 -13.12 -24.64
C LYS A 155 14.98 -12.43 -24.69
N GLN A 156 14.91 -11.21 -24.16
CA GLN A 156 13.70 -10.41 -24.22
C GLN A 156 13.33 -10.12 -25.67
N VAL A 157 12.07 -10.34 -26.03
CA VAL A 157 11.56 -10.03 -27.36
C VAL A 157 11.27 -8.53 -27.46
N SER A 158 11.74 -7.87 -28.53
CA SER A 158 11.42 -6.45 -28.79
C SER A 158 9.91 -6.27 -28.94
N LYS A 159 9.38 -5.16 -28.41
CA LYS A 159 7.97 -4.79 -28.58
C LYS A 159 7.56 -4.64 -30.05
N GLU A 160 8.49 -4.35 -30.95
CA GLU A 160 8.24 -4.27 -32.39
C GLU A 160 7.99 -5.64 -33.03
N ASN A 161 8.54 -6.70 -32.42
CA ASN A 161 8.40 -8.08 -32.88
C ASN A 161 7.28 -8.84 -32.15
N VAL A 162 6.53 -8.15 -31.29
CA VAL A 162 5.33 -8.68 -30.65
C VAL A 162 4.20 -7.71 -30.95
N PRO A 163 3.33 -7.98 -31.95
CA PRO A 163 2.05 -7.27 -32.06
C PRO A 163 1.21 -7.62 -30.81
N LEU A 164 1.47 -6.91 -29.71
CA LEU A 164 0.85 -7.14 -28.41
C LEU A 164 -0.57 -6.62 -28.44
N PHE A 165 -1.53 -7.53 -28.60
CA PHE A 165 -2.92 -7.26 -28.24
C PHE A 165 -3.05 -7.46 -26.73
N THR A 166 -2.97 -6.36 -25.98
CA THR A 166 -3.31 -6.39 -24.55
C THR A 166 -4.81 -6.25 -24.41
N GLU A 167 -5.50 -7.37 -24.23
CA GLU A 167 -6.93 -7.35 -23.94
C GLU A 167 -7.18 -7.49 -22.43
N LYS A 168 -7.99 -6.57 -21.87
CA LYS A 168 -8.48 -6.74 -20.50
C LYS A 168 -9.61 -7.76 -20.53
N LEU A 169 -9.30 -9.01 -20.18
CA LEU A 169 -10.30 -10.04 -20.01
C LEU A 169 -11.27 -9.63 -18.88
N THR A 170 -12.50 -9.31 -19.23
CA THR A 170 -13.60 -9.10 -18.27
C THR A 170 -14.36 -10.41 -18.07
N ARG A 171 -15.09 -10.53 -16.94
CA ARG A 171 -15.80 -11.77 -16.56
C ARG A 171 -16.82 -12.30 -17.61
N ASN A 172 -17.11 -11.56 -18.69
CA ASN A 172 -18.12 -11.91 -19.68
C ASN A 172 -17.62 -12.77 -20.86
N ASN A 173 -16.32 -13.13 -20.93
CA ASN A 173 -15.78 -13.94 -22.04
C ASN A 173 -15.40 -15.36 -21.60
N ARG A 174 -16.18 -15.97 -20.71
CA ARG A 174 -16.16 -17.44 -20.51
C ARG A 174 -17.45 -17.99 -21.10
N GLU A 175 -17.46 -18.19 -22.42
CA GLU A 175 -18.26 -19.24 -23.04
C GLU A 175 -17.63 -20.60 -22.75
#